data_AF-A0A957K735-F1
#
_entry.id   AF-A0A957K735-F1
#
_cell.length_a   1.000
_cell.length_b   1.000
_cell.length_c   1.000
_cell.angle_alpha   90.00
_cell.angle_beta   90.00
_cell.angle_gamma   90.00
#
_symmetry.space_group_name_H-M   'P 1'
#
loop_
_entity.id
_entity.type
_entity.pdbx_description
1 polymer ?
#
loop_
_entity_poly.entity_id
_entity_poly.type
_entity_poly.pdbx_seq_one_letter_code
_entity_poly.pdbx_strand_id
1 'polypeptide(L)' 'MIQPQTQTESYWVSNFALSDDDIEQIYNHFLAVGRPQSLAEVTRAVMASRVAAEKNEVQRMLS' A
#
# COMPACT_ATOMS: atom_id res chain seq x y z
N MET A 1 5.67 -12.90 17.55
CA MET A 1 6.12 -12.34 16.26
C MET A 1 4.90 -11.77 15.58
N ILE A 2 4.84 -10.46 15.32
CA ILE A 2 3.70 -9.86 14.62
C ILE A 2 3.93 -10.10 13.13
N GLN A 3 3.15 -11.00 12.52
CA GLN A 3 3.21 -11.23 11.08
C GLN A 3 2.42 -10.14 10.36
N PRO A 4 3.02 -9.39 9.42
CA PRO A 4 2.29 -8.40 8.63
C PRO A 4 1.24 -9.06 7.74
N GLN A 5 0.04 -8.50 7.69
CA GLN A 5 -1.06 -8.96 6.85
C GLN A 5 -0.73 -8.82 5.36
N THR A 6 0.03 -7.79 4.97
CA THR A 6 0.49 -7.59 3.58
C THR A 6 1.42 -8.69 3.07
N GLN A 7 1.90 -9.59 3.96
CA GLN A 7 2.65 -10.79 3.56
C GLN A 7 1.76 -12.02 3.32
N THR A 8 0.44 -11.91 3.49
CA THR A 8 -0.51 -13.01 3.32
C THR A 8 -1.28 -12.87 2.01
N GLU A 9 -1.52 -13.98 1.33
CA GLU A 9 -2.34 -14.00 0.10
C GLU A 9 -3.79 -13.59 0.39
N SER A 10 -4.36 -14.07 1.50
CA SER A 10 -5.75 -13.78 1.89
C SER A 10 -6.01 -12.28 2.04
N TYR A 11 -5.03 -11.51 2.53
CA TYR A 11 -5.13 -10.06 2.57
C TYR A 11 -5.36 -9.47 1.18
N TRP A 12 -4.57 -9.87 0.19
CA TRP A 12 -4.65 -9.30 -1.17
C TRP A 12 -5.84 -9.80 -1.99
N VAL A 13 -6.24 -11.07 -1.80
CA VAL A 13 -7.29 -11.69 -2.61
C VAL A 13 -8.68 -11.44 -2.06
N SER A 14 -8.85 -11.49 -0.74
CA SER A 14 -10.18 -11.52 -0.11
C SER A 14 -10.49 -10.28 0.70
N ASN A 15 -9.48 -9.61 1.24
CA ASN A 15 -9.68 -8.53 2.22
C ASN A 15 -9.25 -7.16 1.70
N PHE A 16 -8.54 -7.12 0.58
CA PHE A 16 -8.04 -5.87 0.03
C PHE A 16 -9.19 -5.05 -0.52
N ALA A 17 -9.32 -3.85 0.02
CA ALA A 17 -10.19 -2.80 -0.49
C ALA A 17 -9.40 -1.49 -0.45
N LEU A 18 -9.57 -0.68 -1.48
CA LEU A 18 -8.99 0.66 -1.48
C LEU A 18 -9.63 1.48 -0.34
N SER A 19 -8.79 2.12 0.46
CA SER A 19 -9.24 3.13 1.43
C SER A 19 -9.01 4.53 0.89
N ASP A 20 -9.59 5.53 1.56
CA ASP A 20 -9.39 6.94 1.20
C ASP A 20 -7.90 7.32 1.19
N ASP A 21 -7.10 6.82 2.14
CA ASP A 21 -5.63 7.02 2.15
C ASP A 21 -4.94 6.49 0.88
N ASP A 22 -5.39 5.34 0.33
CA ASP A 22 -4.83 4.82 -0.92
C ASP A 22 -5.17 5.75 -2.08
N ILE A 23 -6.40 6.27 -2.10
CA ILE A 23 -6.85 7.19 -3.15
C ILE A 23 -6.05 8.48 -3.10
N GLU A 24 -5.89 9.08 -1.92
CA GLU A 24 -5.06 10.28 -1.73
C GLU A 24 -3.63 10.02 -2.22
N GLN A 25 -3.06 8.87 -1.85
CA GLN A 25 -1.72 8.52 -2.27
C GLN A 25 -1.60 8.30 -3.78
N ILE A 26 -2.59 7.68 -4.42
CA ILE A 26 -2.61 7.51 -5.88
C ILE A 26 -2.57 8.89 -6.56
N TYR A 27 -3.35 9.86 -6.06
CA TYR A 27 -3.30 11.23 -6.58
C TYR A 27 -1.95 11.89 -6.36
N ASN A 28 -1.38 11.79 -5.15
CA ASN A 28 -0.06 12.34 -4.85
C ASN A 28 1.02 11.71 -5.74
N HIS A 29 0.94 10.40 -5.97
CA HIS A 29 1.85 9.66 -6.83
C HIS A 29 1.74 10.11 -8.29
N PHE A 30 0.53 10.31 -8.82
CA PHE A 30 0.35 10.84 -10.17
C PHE A 30 0.92 12.25 -10.34
N LEU A 31 0.69 13.12 -9.36
CA LEU A 31 1.26 14.48 -9.37
C LEU A 31 2.80 14.45 -9.34
N ALA A 32 3.39 13.57 -8.52
CA ALA A 32 4.84 13.44 -8.42
C ALA A 32 5.49 12.86 -9.68
N VAL A 33 4.86 11.85 -10.29
CA VAL A 33 5.40 11.18 -11.48
C VAL A 33 5.24 12.03 -12.74
N GLY A 34 4.15 12.80 -12.86
CA GLY A 34 3.95 13.77 -13.94
C GLY A 34 3.83 13.18 -15.34
N ARG A 35 3.57 11.87 -15.46
CA ARG A 35 3.35 11.17 -16.74
C ARG A 35 2.29 10.08 -16.58
N PRO A 36 1.64 9.66 -17.68
CA PRO A 36 0.76 8.49 -17.66
C PRO A 36 1.48 7.24 -17.14
N GLN A 37 0.74 6.42 -16.39
CA GLN A 37 1.21 5.16 -15.84
C GLN A 37 0.27 4.01 -16.21
N SER A 38 0.86 2.84 -16.38
CA SER A 38 0.12 1.59 -16.55
C SER A 38 -0.55 1.18 -15.24
N LEU A 39 -1.60 0.36 -15.34
CA LEU A 39 -2.27 -0.23 -14.18
C LEU A 39 -1.26 -0.95 -13.27
N ALA A 40 -0.32 -1.71 -13.84
CA ALA A 40 0.70 -2.42 -13.07
C ALA A 40 1.63 -1.50 -12.27
N GLU A 41 2.00 -0.33 -12.83
CA GLU A 41 2.79 0.67 -12.10
C GLU A 41 2.00 1.26 -10.92
N VAL A 42 0.71 1.56 -11.13
CA VAL A 42 -0.16 2.09 -10.07
C VAL A 42 -0.41 1.06 -8.98
N THR A 43 -0.73 -0.18 -9.35
CA THR A 43 -0.90 -1.29 -8.40
C THR A 43 0.36 -1.48 -7.56
N ARG A 44 1.54 -1.44 -8.18
CA ARG A 44 2.80 -1.56 -7.43
C ARG A 44 3.00 -0.41 -6.44
N ALA A 45 2.64 0.82 -6.82
CA ALA A 45 2.75 1.98 -5.94
C ALA A 45 1.86 1.84 -4.70
N VAL A 46 0.59 1.45 -4.89
CA VAL A 46 -0.36 1.20 -3.79
C VAL A 46 0.14 0.07 -2.88
N MET A 47 0.54 -1.07 -3.46
CA MET A 47 1.03 -2.20 -2.68
C MET A 47 2.27 -1.83 -1.87
N ALA A 48 3.24 -1.13 -2.47
CA ALA A 48 4.46 -0.71 -1.80
C ALA A 48 4.17 0.21 -0.61
N SER A 49 3.20 1.11 -0.75
CA SER A 49 2.77 1.95 0.35
C SER A 49 2.10 1.18 1.48
N ARG A 50 1.17 0.28 1.18
CA ARG A 50 0.50 -0.55 2.19
C ARG A 50 1.51 -1.33 3.02
N VAL A 51 2.52 -1.92 2.36
CA VAL A 51 3.63 -2.61 3.03
C VAL A 51 4.43 -1.65 3.91
N ALA A 52 4.73 -0.44 3.43
CA ALA A 52 5.48 0.54 4.20
C ALA A 52 4.69 1.05 5.43
N ALA A 53 3.40 1.32 5.28
CA ALA A 53 2.51 1.75 6.36
C ALA A 53 2.41 0.67 7.44
N GLU A 54 2.20 -0.59 7.05
CA GLU A 54 2.11 -1.70 8.00
C GLU A 54 3.47 -1.95 8.69
N LYS A 55 4.58 -1.86 7.95
CA LYS A 55 5.92 -1.94 8.56
C LYS A 55 6.10 -0.89 9.66
N ASN A 56 5.69 0.36 9.40
CA ASN A 56 5.78 1.45 10.36
C ASN A 56 4.87 1.23 11.58
N GLU A 57 3.68 0.64 11.39
CA GLU A 57 2.79 0.25 12.49
C GLU A 57 3.44 -0.83 13.37
N VAL A 58 3.93 -1.92 12.77
CA VAL A 58 4.61 -2.98 13.52
C VAL A 58 5.82 -2.44 14.29
N GLN A 59 6.59 -1.52 13.69
CA GLN A 59 7.70 -0.87 14.38
C GLN A 59 7.24 -0.04 15.59
N ARG A 60 6.15 0.72 15.46
CA ARG A 60 5.54 1.49 16.56
C ARG A 60 5.02 0.60 17.70
N MET A 61 4.57 -0.62 17.39
CA MET A 61 4.13 -1.58 18.41
C MET A 61 5.29 -2.25 19.17
N LEU A 62 6.49 -2.25 18.59
CA LEU A 62 7.69 -2.88 19.16
C LEU A 62 8.57 -1.90 19.95
N SER A 63 8.31 -0.59 19.84
CA SER A 63 8.96 0.48 20.61
C SER A 63 8.24 0.72 21.94
#